data_AF-A0AAV0CVE0-F1
#
_entry.id   AF-A0AAV0CVE0-F1
#
_cell.length_a   1.000
_cell.length_b   1.000
_cell.length_c   1.000
_cell.angle_alpha   90.00
_cell.angle_beta   90.00
_cell.angle_gamma   90.00
#
_symmetry.space_group_name_H-M   'P 1'
#
loop_
_entity.id
_entity.type
_entity.pdbx_description
1 polymer ?
#
loop_
_entity_poly.entity_id
_entity_poly.type
_entity_poly.pdbx_seq_one_letter_code
_entity_poly.pdbx_strand_id
1 'polypeptide(L)'
;MPQVRIVAKNFMDMVASLPAVKLDNLYDNPFICEAILRSLPPVAKKYVLQLLFIDSPTSAKSVEEWVLPDGSTKHKVAIDRLVQLRLLGETIDRKKEKSYQLHPKFQFNLRKHIVHGGVLPREPMPSSITVRLPTLEDLDAYATEQWECFMLHLMSSTEAGKTINIRPSMMKVFQRGLMSQRDDREQPKLTESGFQFLLMDTNAQLWYIIREYITNAEEGGVDSADLIAFLLELSFHVAGEAYNTNTLTDVQRNILRDLSDLGLVKLQQ
;
A
#
# COMPACT_ATOMS: atom_id res chain seq x y z
N MET A 1 -22.91 20.00 -5.07
CA MET A 1 -21.68 19.44 -4.47
C MET A 1 -21.07 18.48 -5.47
N PRO A 2 -19.77 18.54 -5.77
CA PRO A 2 -19.19 17.64 -6.74
C PRO A 2 -19.27 16.20 -6.23
N GLN A 3 -19.84 15.33 -7.05
CA GLN A 3 -20.03 13.90 -6.78
C GLN A 3 -18.68 13.22 -6.65
N VAL A 4 -18.27 12.88 -5.43
CA VAL A 4 -17.08 12.06 -5.19
C VAL A 4 -17.49 10.61 -5.42
N ARG A 5 -17.40 10.14 -6.67
CA ARG A 5 -17.39 8.70 -6.94
C ARG A 5 -16.21 8.10 -6.17
N ILE A 6 -16.47 7.09 -5.35
CA ILE A 6 -15.40 6.25 -4.83
C ILE A 6 -14.86 5.47 -6.03
N VAL A 7 -13.80 6.00 -6.63
CA VAL A 7 -12.94 5.22 -7.51
C VAL A 7 -11.97 4.53 -6.58
N ALA A 8 -11.92 3.20 -6.62
CA ALA A 8 -10.85 2.44 -6.00
C ALA A 8 -9.54 2.83 -6.69
N LYS A 9 -8.93 3.92 -6.20
CA LYS A 9 -7.56 4.27 -6.56
C LYS A 9 -6.69 3.13 -6.04
N ASN A 10 -5.92 2.53 -6.93
CA ASN A 10 -4.99 1.49 -6.55
C ASN A 10 -4.00 2.08 -5.54
N PHE A 11 -3.48 1.29 -4.60
CA PHE A 11 -2.42 1.67 -3.67
C PHE A 11 -1.32 2.53 -4.32
N MET A 12 -0.92 2.14 -5.53
CA MET A 12 0.13 2.86 -6.27
C MET A 12 -0.29 4.26 -6.73
N ASP A 13 -1.58 4.54 -6.90
CA ASP A 13 -2.09 5.89 -7.18
C ASP A 13 -2.00 6.77 -5.94
N MET A 14 -2.20 6.19 -4.75
CA MET A 14 -2.02 6.87 -3.48
C MET A 14 -0.53 7.17 -3.24
N VAL A 15 0.36 6.19 -3.45
CA VAL A 15 1.81 6.42 -3.39
C VAL A 15 2.23 7.53 -4.36
N ALA A 16 1.75 7.49 -5.61
CA ALA A 16 2.02 8.53 -6.61
C ALA A 16 1.47 9.92 -6.24
N SER A 17 0.48 10.00 -5.35
CA SER A 17 -0.09 11.27 -4.87
C SER A 17 0.70 11.91 -3.72
N LEU A 18 1.67 11.21 -3.16
CA LEU A 18 2.50 11.75 -2.08
C LEU A 18 3.37 12.92 -2.55
N PRO A 19 3.68 13.89 -1.65
CA PRO A 19 4.65 14.94 -1.93
C PRO A 19 6.01 14.40 -2.38
N ALA A 20 6.71 15.18 -3.22
CA ALA A 20 8.01 14.81 -3.78
C ALA A 20 9.02 14.36 -2.71
N VAL A 21 9.07 15.08 -1.59
CA VAL A 21 9.98 14.81 -0.48
C VAL A 21 9.66 13.47 0.19
N LYS A 22 8.37 13.16 0.37
CA LYS A 22 7.94 11.88 0.95
C LYS A 22 8.28 10.71 0.01
N LEU A 23 8.06 10.86 -1.30
CA LEU A 23 8.48 9.87 -2.30
C LEU A 23 10.00 9.65 -2.31
N ASP A 24 10.78 10.73 -2.24
CA ASP A 24 12.25 10.66 -2.20
C ASP A 24 12.76 9.92 -0.95
N ASN A 25 12.10 10.11 0.20
CA ASN A 25 12.40 9.38 1.44
C ASN A 25 11.99 7.90 1.36
N LEU A 26 10.86 7.59 0.72
CA LEU A 26 10.45 6.19 0.49
C LEU A 26 11.50 5.42 -0.33
N TYR A 27 12.21 6.10 -1.23
CA TYR A 27 13.25 5.49 -2.06
C TYR A 27 14.58 5.26 -1.36
N ASP A 28 14.73 5.69 -0.11
CA ASP A 28 15.88 5.31 0.73
C ASP A 28 15.82 3.85 1.18
N ASN A 29 14.61 3.24 1.23
CA ASN A 29 14.43 1.86 1.64
C ASN A 29 14.43 0.89 0.43
N PRO A 30 15.36 -0.08 0.36
CA PRO A 30 15.45 -1.00 -0.77
C PRO A 30 14.22 -1.91 -0.93
N PHE A 31 13.53 -2.28 0.16
CA PHE A 31 12.31 -3.10 0.10
C PHE A 31 11.16 -2.34 -0.53
N ILE A 32 11.08 -1.03 -0.26
CA ILE A 32 10.07 -0.17 -0.90
C ILE A 32 10.36 -0.06 -2.39
N CYS A 33 11.63 0.10 -2.78
CA CYS A 33 12.01 0.08 -4.19
C CYS A 33 11.59 -1.23 -4.89
N GLU A 34 11.80 -2.38 -4.24
CA GLU A 34 11.38 -3.68 -4.75
C GLU A 34 9.85 -3.81 -4.82
N ALA A 35 9.12 -3.41 -3.76
CA ALA A 35 7.66 -3.49 -3.72
C ALA A 35 7.04 -2.65 -4.85
N ILE A 36 7.57 -1.44 -5.05
CA ILE A 36 7.17 -0.58 -6.16
C ILE A 36 7.46 -1.26 -7.49
N LEU A 37 8.67 -1.80 -7.69
CA LEU A 37 8.99 -2.55 -8.91
C LEU A 37 8.01 -3.72 -9.13
N ARG A 38 7.63 -4.47 -8.09
CA ARG A 38 6.67 -5.58 -8.18
C ARG A 38 5.28 -5.13 -8.60
N SER A 39 4.86 -3.94 -8.18
CA SER A 39 3.54 -3.37 -8.49
C SER A 39 3.42 -2.73 -9.88
N LEU A 40 4.54 -2.44 -10.56
CA LEU A 40 4.53 -1.77 -11.86
C LEU A 40 3.94 -2.66 -12.98
N PRO A 41 3.35 -2.07 -14.04
CA PRO A 41 3.00 -2.81 -15.25
C PRO A 41 4.22 -3.47 -15.91
N PRO A 42 4.06 -4.59 -16.65
CA PRO A 42 5.19 -5.31 -17.24
C PRO A 42 6.14 -4.47 -18.09
N VAL A 43 5.60 -3.54 -18.89
CA VAL A 43 6.41 -2.63 -19.73
C VAL A 43 7.21 -1.63 -18.88
N ALA A 44 6.62 -1.10 -17.80
CA ALA A 44 7.31 -0.21 -16.88
C ALA A 44 8.45 -0.93 -16.14
N LYS A 45 8.22 -2.19 -15.71
CA LYS A 45 9.29 -3.03 -15.12
C LYS A 45 10.45 -3.23 -16.08
N LYS A 46 10.15 -3.55 -17.34
CA LYS A 46 11.17 -3.70 -18.40
C LYS A 46 12.04 -2.46 -18.51
N TYR A 47 11.43 -1.27 -18.57
CA TYR A 47 12.17 -0.01 -18.68
C TYR A 47 13.04 0.26 -17.47
N VAL A 48 12.52 0.07 -16.27
CA VAL A 48 13.30 0.23 -15.03
C VAL A 48 14.51 -0.70 -15.04
N LEU A 49 14.34 -1.97 -15.41
CA LEU A 49 15.43 -2.95 -15.45
C LEU A 49 16.47 -2.64 -16.53
N GLN A 50 16.05 -2.19 -17.72
CA GLN A 50 16.96 -1.82 -18.81
C GLN A 50 17.76 -0.55 -18.49
N LEU A 51 17.11 0.45 -17.89
CA LEU A 51 17.75 1.69 -17.45
C LEU A 51 18.55 1.50 -16.15
N LEU A 52 18.36 0.37 -15.45
CA LEU A 52 18.90 0.18 -14.11
C LEU A 52 20.39 0.43 -14.07
N PHE A 53 21.17 -0.05 -15.05
CA PHE A 53 22.63 0.09 -15.11
C PHE A 53 23.12 1.21 -16.03
N ILE A 54 22.22 2.07 -16.51
CA ILE A 54 22.56 3.22 -17.35
C ILE A 54 22.61 4.47 -16.46
N ASP A 55 23.79 5.04 -16.28
CA ASP A 55 23.98 6.24 -15.43
C ASP A 55 23.63 7.54 -16.17
N SER A 56 23.67 7.54 -17.51
CA SER A 56 23.37 8.70 -18.34
C SER A 56 21.89 8.79 -18.74
N PRO A 57 21.35 10.02 -18.95
CA PRO A 57 20.01 10.19 -19.51
C PRO A 57 19.86 9.47 -20.85
N THR A 58 18.73 8.78 -21.04
CA THR A 58 18.41 8.04 -22.27
C THR A 58 17.32 8.77 -23.05
N SER A 59 17.52 8.98 -24.36
CA SER A 59 16.56 9.68 -25.20
C SER A 59 15.20 8.99 -25.23
N ALA A 60 14.11 9.77 -25.17
CA ALA A 60 12.75 9.25 -25.23
C ALA A 60 12.48 8.44 -26.50
N LYS A 61 13.07 8.83 -27.64
CA LYS A 61 12.97 8.11 -28.92
C LYS A 61 13.53 6.69 -28.80
N SER A 62 14.70 6.54 -28.18
CA SER A 62 15.33 5.23 -27.97
C SER A 62 14.52 4.33 -27.04
N VAL A 63 13.85 4.90 -26.02
CA VAL A 63 12.97 4.13 -25.13
C VAL A 63 11.69 3.68 -25.85
N GLU A 64 11.16 4.51 -26.76
CA GLU A 64 9.99 4.18 -27.58
C GLU A 64 10.28 3.02 -28.55
N GLU A 65 11.50 2.96 -29.12
CA GLU A 65 11.96 1.87 -29.99
C GLU A 65 12.04 0.51 -29.29
N TRP A 66 12.02 0.44 -27.95
CA TRP A 66 12.04 -0.82 -27.21
C TRP A 66 10.70 -1.56 -27.22
N VAL A 67 9.68 -1.02 -27.86
CA VAL A 67 8.35 -1.61 -27.97
C VAL A 67 7.92 -1.68 -29.43
N LEU A 68 7.25 -2.77 -29.80
CA LEU A 68 6.66 -2.93 -31.13
C LEU A 68 5.52 -1.92 -31.34
N PRO A 69 5.15 -1.60 -32.61
CA PRO A 69 4.11 -0.61 -32.90
C PRO A 69 2.79 -0.84 -32.13
N ASP A 70 2.37 -2.10 -31.98
CA ASP A 70 1.15 -2.49 -31.27
C ASP A 70 1.18 -2.19 -29.76
N GLY A 71 2.36 -1.94 -29.19
CA GLY A 71 2.56 -1.64 -27.78
C GLY A 71 2.63 -0.15 -27.45
N SER A 72 2.43 0.76 -28.42
CA SER A 72 2.55 2.22 -28.21
C SER A 72 1.64 2.74 -27.09
N THR A 73 0.42 2.21 -26.97
CA THR A 73 -0.50 2.58 -25.87
C THR A 73 0.04 2.15 -24.50
N LYS A 74 0.60 0.94 -24.41
CA LYS A 74 1.23 0.42 -23.18
C LYS A 74 2.51 1.18 -22.83
N HIS A 75 3.27 1.62 -23.83
CA HIS A 75 4.43 2.50 -23.64
C HIS A 75 4.02 3.81 -22.96
N LYS A 76 3.01 4.51 -23.50
CA LYS A 76 2.53 5.78 -22.92
C LYS A 76 2.10 5.61 -21.46
N VAL A 77 1.26 4.60 -21.18
CA VAL A 77 0.81 4.30 -19.81
C VAL A 77 2.00 3.97 -18.89
N ALA A 78 2.99 3.23 -19.38
CA ALA A 78 4.18 2.89 -18.58
C ALA A 78 5.02 4.13 -18.25
N ILE A 79 5.29 4.99 -19.23
CA ILE A 79 6.03 6.24 -19.02
C ILE A 79 5.27 7.16 -18.06
N ASP A 80 3.99 7.40 -18.31
CA ASP A 80 3.15 8.24 -17.44
C ASP A 80 3.18 7.72 -16.00
N ARG A 81 3.11 6.40 -15.81
CA ARG A 81 3.17 5.80 -14.48
C ARG A 81 4.52 5.99 -13.80
N LEU A 82 5.62 5.79 -14.53
CA LEU A 82 6.97 5.96 -14.01
C LEU A 82 7.26 7.44 -13.65
N VAL A 83 6.74 8.38 -14.43
CA VAL A 83 6.85 9.82 -14.17
C VAL A 83 5.98 10.24 -12.98
N GLN A 84 4.74 9.74 -12.89
CA GLN A 84 3.84 10.01 -11.74
C GLN A 84 4.44 9.54 -10.42
N LEU A 85 5.08 8.37 -10.43
CA LEU A 85 5.81 7.87 -9.26
C LEU A 85 7.11 8.62 -9.03
N ARG A 86 7.59 9.45 -9.96
CA ARG A 86 8.92 10.10 -9.93
C ARG A 86 10.07 9.11 -9.95
N LEU A 87 9.85 7.93 -10.53
CA LEU A 87 10.90 6.95 -10.82
C LEU A 87 11.72 7.36 -12.03
N LEU A 88 11.10 8.02 -13.01
CA LEU A 88 11.77 8.64 -14.15
C LEU A 88 11.70 10.17 -14.03
N GLY A 89 12.87 10.80 -14.02
CA GLY A 89 13.01 12.24 -14.23
C GLY A 89 12.99 12.56 -15.72
N GLU A 90 12.19 13.55 -16.10
CA GLU A 90 12.18 14.11 -17.45
C GLU A 90 13.15 15.28 -17.54
N THR A 91 14.08 15.22 -18.49
CA THR A 91 14.95 16.35 -18.85
C THR A 91 14.72 16.72 -20.30
N ILE A 92 14.69 18.02 -20.59
CA ILE A 92 14.51 18.53 -21.95
C ILE A 92 15.78 19.30 -22.30
N ASP A 93 16.50 18.85 -23.33
CA ASP A 93 17.67 19.55 -23.83
C ASP A 93 17.26 20.84 -24.59
N ARG A 94 18.22 21.74 -24.83
CA ARG A 94 18.12 22.93 -25.67
C ARG A 94 17.52 22.65 -27.05
N LYS A 95 17.71 21.43 -27.58
CA LYS A 95 17.10 20.96 -28.84
C LYS A 95 15.64 20.53 -28.72
N LYS A 96 15.00 20.72 -27.55
CA LYS A 96 13.65 20.23 -27.22
C LYS A 96 13.49 18.71 -27.29
N GLU A 97 14.59 17.97 -27.16
CA GLU A 97 14.55 16.51 -27.07
C GLU A 97 14.39 16.08 -25.61
N LYS A 98 13.38 15.23 -25.37
CA LYS A 98 13.11 14.64 -24.06
C LYS A 98 14.06 13.47 -23.80
N SER A 99 14.64 13.43 -22.61
CA SER A 99 15.42 12.30 -22.11
C SER A 99 14.93 11.89 -20.72
N TYR A 100 14.99 10.59 -20.46
CA TYR A 100 14.59 9.99 -19.19
C TYR A 100 15.82 9.52 -18.42
N GLN A 101 15.79 9.71 -17.10
CA GLN A 101 16.80 9.17 -16.18
C GLN A 101 16.10 8.59 -14.96
N LEU A 102 16.59 7.45 -14.46
CA LEU A 102 16.07 6.86 -13.23
C LEU A 102 16.39 7.75 -12.02
N HIS A 103 15.49 7.73 -11.05
CA HIS A 103 15.69 8.40 -9.77
C HIS A 103 16.95 7.85 -9.07
N PRO A 104 17.94 8.69 -8.67
CA PRO A 104 19.23 8.21 -8.19
C PRO A 104 19.16 7.27 -6.98
N LYS A 105 18.36 7.62 -5.96
CA LYS A 105 18.17 6.76 -4.77
C LYS A 105 17.56 5.41 -5.12
N PHE A 106 16.50 5.41 -5.92
CA PHE A 106 15.81 4.21 -6.36
C PHE A 106 16.74 3.32 -7.19
N GLN A 107 17.49 3.91 -8.13
CA GLN A 107 18.46 3.20 -8.95
C GLN A 107 19.56 2.55 -8.09
N PHE A 108 20.14 3.31 -7.16
CA PHE A 108 21.18 2.82 -6.25
C PHE A 108 20.66 1.68 -5.36
N ASN A 109 19.53 1.87 -4.68
CA ASN A 109 18.98 0.89 -3.74
C ASN A 109 18.50 -0.38 -4.45
N LEU A 110 17.89 -0.26 -5.63
CA LEU A 110 17.47 -1.42 -6.41
C LEU A 110 18.67 -2.21 -6.97
N ARG A 111 19.72 -1.53 -7.46
CA ARG A 111 20.99 -2.20 -7.86
C ARG A 111 21.58 -2.97 -6.68
N LYS A 112 21.72 -2.31 -5.53
CA LYS A 112 22.25 -2.91 -4.30
C LYS A 112 21.46 -4.14 -3.90
N HIS A 113 20.13 -4.03 -3.91
CA HIS A 113 19.24 -5.12 -3.53
C HIS A 113 19.32 -6.31 -4.48
N ILE A 114 19.39 -6.09 -5.80
CA ILE A 114 19.50 -7.18 -6.78
C ILE A 114 20.85 -7.91 -6.68
N VAL A 115 21.94 -7.19 -6.41
CA VAL A 115 23.30 -7.78 -6.37
C VAL A 115 23.58 -8.48 -5.05
N HIS A 116 23.21 -7.85 -3.92
CA HIS A 116 23.56 -8.33 -2.59
C HIS A 116 22.43 -9.10 -1.90
N GLY A 117 21.23 -9.07 -2.47
CA GLY A 117 20.00 -9.47 -1.78
C GLY A 117 19.59 -8.43 -0.73
N GLY A 118 18.32 -8.50 -0.32
CA GLY A 118 17.84 -7.82 0.88
C GLY A 118 17.70 -8.81 2.03
N VAL A 119 18.13 -8.42 3.23
CA VAL A 119 17.70 -9.07 4.47
C VAL A 119 16.55 -8.23 5.02
N LEU A 120 15.35 -8.80 5.04
CA LEU A 120 14.18 -8.10 5.56
C LEU A 120 14.46 -7.62 7.00
N PRO A 121 13.95 -6.45 7.39
CA PRO A 121 13.97 -6.09 8.79
C PRO A 121 13.09 -7.10 9.51
N ARG A 122 13.74 -8.02 10.24
CA ARG A 122 13.18 -9.17 10.98
C ARG A 122 13.10 -10.44 10.14
N GLU A 123 13.88 -11.43 10.56
CA GLU A 123 13.75 -12.80 10.07
C GLU A 123 12.59 -13.51 10.77
N PRO A 124 11.98 -14.51 10.12
CA PRO A 124 11.06 -15.42 10.78
C PRO A 124 11.68 -16.01 12.05
N MET A 125 10.89 -16.11 13.11
CA MET A 125 11.34 -16.73 14.34
C MET A 125 11.62 -18.23 14.09
N PRO A 126 12.73 -18.78 14.63
CA PRO A 126 13.03 -20.20 14.51
C PRO A 126 11.90 -21.07 15.06
N SER A 127 11.64 -22.20 14.42
CA SER A 127 10.61 -23.17 14.83
C SER A 127 10.84 -23.74 16.23
N SER A 128 12.04 -23.57 16.81
CA SER A 128 12.37 -23.94 18.18
C SER A 128 11.80 -22.98 19.24
N ILE A 129 11.45 -21.75 18.85
CA ILE A 129 10.90 -20.70 19.72
C ILE A 129 9.38 -20.58 19.54
N THR A 130 8.87 -20.89 18.34
CA THR A 130 7.45 -20.77 18.03
C THR A 130 6.68 -22.01 18.49
N VAL A 131 5.89 -21.86 19.56
CA VAL A 131 4.96 -22.93 19.97
C VAL A 131 3.76 -22.90 19.04
N ARG A 132 3.57 -23.99 18.29
CA ARG A 132 2.37 -24.37 17.53
C ARG A 132 1.76 -23.23 16.69
N LEU A 133 2.40 -22.95 15.55
CA LEU A 133 1.91 -21.99 14.56
C LEU A 133 0.54 -22.42 14.01
N PRO A 134 -0.40 -21.48 13.79
CA PRO A 134 -1.64 -21.76 13.07
C PRO A 134 -1.34 -22.26 11.65
N THR A 135 -2.19 -23.14 11.13
CA THR A 135 -2.12 -23.54 9.72
C THR A 135 -2.56 -22.38 8.82
N LEU A 136 -2.24 -22.44 7.53
CA LEU A 136 -2.74 -21.45 6.57
C LEU A 136 -4.27 -21.42 6.52
N GLU A 137 -4.92 -22.57 6.66
CA GLU A 137 -6.39 -22.67 6.74
C GLU A 137 -6.94 -21.95 7.99
N ASP A 138 -6.27 -22.09 9.15
CA ASP A 138 -6.65 -21.37 10.36
C ASP A 138 -6.45 -19.85 10.22
N LEU A 139 -5.45 -19.41 9.44
CA LEU A 139 -5.21 -17.99 9.17
C LEU A 139 -6.26 -17.42 8.21
N ASP A 140 -6.61 -18.14 7.16
CA ASP A 140 -7.65 -17.71 6.20
C ASP A 140 -9.03 -17.63 6.86
N ALA A 141 -9.37 -18.62 7.70
CA ALA A 141 -10.60 -18.62 8.49
C ALA A 141 -10.63 -17.43 9.46
N TYR A 142 -9.53 -17.19 10.17
CA TYR A 142 -9.39 -16.03 11.04
C TYR A 142 -9.57 -14.71 10.28
N ALA A 143 -8.87 -14.52 9.16
CA ALA A 143 -8.94 -13.29 8.37
C ALA A 143 -10.37 -13.01 7.88
N THR A 144 -11.06 -14.05 7.40
CA THR A 144 -12.44 -13.94 6.92
C THR A 144 -13.41 -13.61 8.05
N GLU A 145 -13.31 -14.30 9.20
CA GLU A 145 -14.16 -14.04 10.36
C GLU A 145 -13.98 -12.61 10.90
N GLN A 146 -12.74 -12.14 11.02
CA GLN A 146 -12.46 -10.76 11.45
C GLN A 146 -13.02 -9.74 10.46
N TRP A 147 -12.84 -9.98 9.16
CA TRP A 147 -13.35 -9.09 8.12
C TRP A 147 -14.88 -9.00 8.10
N GLU A 148 -15.57 -10.14 8.19
CA GLU A 148 -17.03 -10.18 8.27
C GLU A 148 -17.55 -9.46 9.51
N CYS A 149 -16.91 -9.67 10.66
CA CYS A 149 -17.27 -8.97 11.88
C CYS A 149 -17.03 -7.46 11.79
N PHE A 150 -15.94 -7.04 11.17
CA PHE A 150 -15.69 -5.63 10.88
C PHE A 150 -16.80 -5.04 9.99
N MET A 151 -17.20 -5.74 8.92
CA MET A 151 -18.28 -5.31 8.03
C MET A 151 -19.63 -5.25 8.75
N LEU A 152 -19.96 -6.23 9.58
CA LEU A 152 -21.17 -6.24 10.39
C LEU A 152 -21.19 -5.07 11.36
N HIS A 153 -20.09 -4.81 12.07
CA HIS A 153 -20.00 -3.68 12.99
C HIS A 153 -20.10 -2.33 12.27
N LEU A 154 -19.59 -2.26 11.04
CA LEU A 154 -19.85 -1.13 10.14
C LEU A 154 -21.38 -1.02 9.96
N MET A 155 -22.05 -2.03 9.39
CA MET A 155 -23.47 -1.93 9.03
C MET A 155 -24.46 -1.79 10.21
N SER A 156 -24.18 -2.37 11.37
CA SER A 156 -25.08 -2.41 12.52
C SER A 156 -24.36 -2.18 13.85
N SER A 157 -24.46 -0.95 14.36
CA SER A 157 -23.99 -0.63 15.72
C SER A 157 -24.76 -1.37 16.84
N THR A 158 -25.95 -1.91 16.54
CA THR A 158 -26.87 -2.54 17.51
C THR A 158 -26.76 -4.06 17.65
N GLU A 159 -26.18 -4.78 16.69
CA GLU A 159 -26.02 -6.25 16.78
C GLU A 159 -24.60 -6.69 17.21
N ALA A 160 -23.69 -5.74 17.43
CA ALA A 160 -22.31 -5.97 17.86
C ALA A 160 -22.17 -6.47 19.31
N GLY A 161 -23.18 -7.15 19.83
CA GLY A 161 -23.28 -7.55 21.22
C GLY A 161 -22.39 -8.72 21.65
N LYS A 162 -21.64 -9.41 20.77
CA LYS A 162 -20.98 -10.66 21.21
C LYS A 162 -19.57 -11.05 20.77
N THR A 163 -18.87 -10.47 19.79
CA THR A 163 -17.65 -11.19 19.36
C THR A 163 -16.34 -10.47 19.06
N ILE A 164 -16.24 -9.15 18.83
CA ILE A 164 -14.90 -8.56 18.60
C ILE A 164 -14.74 -7.17 19.25
N ASN A 165 -13.60 -7.01 19.91
CA ASN A 165 -13.14 -5.80 20.57
C ASN A 165 -12.50 -4.83 19.54
N ILE A 166 -13.19 -4.54 18.43
CA ILE A 166 -12.69 -3.58 17.44
C ILE A 166 -12.53 -2.24 18.13
N ARG A 167 -11.34 -1.65 18.04
CA ARG A 167 -11.08 -0.40 18.77
C ARG A 167 -12.01 0.72 18.25
N PRO A 168 -12.69 1.44 19.16
CA PRO A 168 -13.59 2.54 18.78
C PRO A 168 -12.92 3.63 17.95
N SER A 169 -11.60 3.83 18.13
CA SER A 169 -10.81 4.78 17.34
C SER A 169 -10.76 4.41 15.86
N MET A 170 -10.59 3.13 15.53
CA MET A 170 -10.58 2.64 14.14
C MET A 170 -11.96 2.75 13.50
N MET A 171 -13.00 2.40 14.24
CA MET A 171 -14.37 2.44 13.71
C MET A 171 -14.80 3.88 13.34
N LYS A 172 -14.42 4.86 14.16
CA LYS A 172 -14.69 6.28 13.89
C LYS A 172 -14.05 6.78 12.60
N VAL A 173 -12.93 6.22 12.17
CA VAL A 173 -12.26 6.60 10.91
C VAL A 173 -13.18 6.27 9.73
N PHE A 174 -13.68 5.04 9.66
CA PHE A 174 -14.46 4.57 8.52
C PHE A 174 -15.90 5.06 8.53
N GLN A 175 -16.46 5.31 9.72
CA GLN A 175 -17.81 5.87 9.85
C GLN A 175 -17.93 7.27 9.26
N ARG A 176 -16.88 8.12 9.30
CA ARG A 176 -16.94 9.51 8.81
C ARG A 176 -17.23 9.66 7.31
N GLY A 177 -16.85 8.67 6.49
CA GLY A 177 -17.05 8.68 5.04
C GLY A 177 -18.15 7.73 4.55
N LEU A 178 -18.40 6.65 5.30
CA LEU A 178 -19.35 5.60 4.92
C LEU A 178 -20.71 5.76 5.60
N MET A 179 -20.80 6.51 6.69
CA MET A 179 -22.02 6.73 7.45
C MET A 179 -22.30 8.20 7.70
N SER A 180 -23.59 8.51 7.73
CA SER A 180 -24.08 9.80 8.16
C SER A 180 -24.79 9.63 9.49
N GLN A 181 -24.36 10.41 10.46
CA GLN A 181 -25.05 10.58 11.72
C GLN A 181 -25.40 12.06 11.84
N ARG A 182 -26.70 12.39 11.72
CA ARG A 182 -27.17 13.79 11.74
C ARG A 182 -27.30 14.33 13.16
N ASP A 183 -27.58 13.44 14.12
CA ASP A 183 -27.64 13.71 15.56
C ASP A 183 -27.01 12.53 16.33
N ASP A 184 -26.35 12.81 17.47
CA ASP A 184 -25.75 11.78 18.36
C ASP A 184 -26.78 10.75 18.88
N ARG A 185 -28.08 11.06 18.78
CA ARG A 185 -29.19 10.20 19.18
C ARG A 185 -29.78 9.35 18.05
N GLU A 186 -29.46 9.65 16.79
CA GLU A 186 -29.88 8.84 15.65
C GLU A 186 -28.89 7.71 15.40
N GLN A 187 -29.42 6.54 15.05
CA GLN A 187 -28.57 5.44 14.57
C GLN A 187 -27.85 5.88 13.29
N PRO A 188 -26.53 5.61 13.17
CA PRO A 188 -25.78 5.95 11.97
C PRO A 188 -26.41 5.27 10.75
N LYS A 189 -26.71 6.06 9.72
CA LYS A 189 -27.29 5.57 8.46
C LYS A 189 -26.22 5.51 7.39
N LEU A 190 -26.25 4.43 6.61
CA LEU A 190 -25.33 4.25 5.50
C LEU A 190 -25.52 5.36 4.46
N THR A 191 -24.41 5.95 4.02
CA THR A 191 -24.39 6.94 2.94
C THR A 191 -24.43 6.26 1.58
N GLU A 192 -24.62 7.02 0.50
CA GLU A 192 -24.48 6.50 -0.87
C GLU A 192 -23.08 5.90 -1.11
N SER A 193 -22.03 6.56 -0.60
CA SER A 193 -20.66 6.03 -0.60
C SER A 193 -20.55 4.73 0.19
N GLY A 194 -21.22 4.64 1.34
CA GLY A 194 -21.29 3.42 2.14
C GLY A 194 -21.95 2.26 1.39
N PHE A 195 -23.06 2.51 0.68
CA PHE A 195 -23.70 1.47 -0.16
C PHE A 195 -22.78 1.04 -1.30
N GLN A 196 -22.12 2.00 -1.97
CA GLN A 196 -21.17 1.68 -3.02
C GLN A 196 -20.02 0.81 -2.48
N PHE A 197 -19.48 1.16 -1.31
CA PHE A 197 -18.41 0.41 -0.65
C PHE A 197 -18.79 -1.05 -0.37
N LEU A 198 -19.99 -1.31 0.16
CA LEU A 198 -20.46 -2.68 0.43
C LEU A 198 -20.61 -3.53 -0.84
N LEU A 199 -20.85 -2.89 -1.99
CA LEU A 199 -21.02 -3.56 -3.29
C LEU A 199 -19.70 -3.79 -4.04
N MET A 200 -18.58 -3.26 -3.53
CA MET A 200 -17.26 -3.49 -4.11
C MET A 200 -16.76 -4.90 -3.80
N ASP A 201 -15.81 -5.40 -4.59
CA ASP A 201 -15.07 -6.61 -4.25
C ASP A 201 -14.14 -6.39 -3.05
N THR A 202 -13.79 -7.47 -2.35
CA THR A 202 -12.99 -7.44 -1.12
C THR A 202 -11.65 -6.72 -1.30
N ASN A 203 -10.98 -6.87 -2.45
CA ASN A 203 -9.69 -6.20 -2.68
C ASN A 203 -9.89 -4.68 -2.77
N ALA A 204 -10.91 -4.24 -3.49
CA ALA A 204 -11.21 -2.83 -3.63
C ALA A 204 -11.68 -2.20 -2.30
N GLN A 205 -12.45 -2.94 -1.49
CA GLN A 205 -12.83 -2.54 -0.13
C GLN A 205 -11.60 -2.37 0.77
N LEU A 206 -10.68 -3.35 0.75
CA LEU A 206 -9.46 -3.32 1.53
C LEU A 206 -8.60 -2.10 1.18
N TRP A 207 -8.43 -1.80 -0.11
CA TRP A 207 -7.66 -0.64 -0.52
C TRP A 207 -8.31 0.69 -0.12
N TYR A 208 -9.63 0.77 -0.17
CA TYR A 208 -10.35 1.93 0.34
C TYR A 208 -10.05 2.14 1.83
N ILE A 209 -10.17 1.08 2.63
CA ILE A 209 -9.92 1.11 4.08
C ILE A 209 -8.47 1.50 4.39
N ILE A 210 -7.48 0.90 3.72
CA ILE A 210 -6.07 1.23 3.93
C ILE A 210 -5.80 2.70 3.59
N ARG A 211 -6.40 3.23 2.53
CA ARG A 211 -6.24 4.64 2.15
C ARG A 211 -6.84 5.60 3.17
N GLU A 212 -8.05 5.34 3.63
CA GLU A 212 -8.70 6.16 4.67
C GLU A 212 -7.93 6.07 5.98
N TYR A 213 -7.42 4.90 6.33
CA TYR A 213 -6.56 4.70 7.50
C TYR A 213 -5.29 5.54 7.44
N ILE A 214 -4.57 5.53 6.31
CA ILE A 214 -3.36 6.34 6.12
C ILE A 214 -3.67 7.83 6.23
N THR A 215 -4.76 8.28 5.60
CA THR A 215 -5.17 9.69 5.62
C THR A 215 -5.48 10.15 7.05
N ASN A 216 -6.23 9.35 7.80
CA ASN A 216 -6.58 9.66 9.19
C ASN A 216 -5.36 9.56 10.12
N ALA A 217 -4.45 8.62 9.91
CA ALA A 217 -3.21 8.53 10.67
C ALA A 217 -2.34 9.78 10.48
N GLU A 218 -2.30 10.32 9.25
CA GLU A 218 -1.61 11.59 8.94
C GLU A 218 -2.23 12.79 9.63
N GLU A 219 -3.57 12.88 9.70
CA GLU A 219 -4.27 13.88 10.52
C GLU A 219 -3.96 13.74 12.02
N GLY A 220 -3.72 12.51 12.47
CA GLY A 220 -3.29 12.17 13.84
C GLY A 220 -1.80 12.43 14.12
N GLY A 221 -1.02 12.91 13.13
CA GLY A 221 0.39 13.25 13.28
C GLY A 221 1.38 12.12 12.97
N VAL A 222 0.92 10.98 12.43
CA VAL A 222 1.80 9.91 11.94
C VAL A 222 2.27 10.25 10.53
N ASP A 223 3.58 10.14 10.25
CA ASP A 223 4.05 10.37 8.88
C ASP A 223 3.55 9.28 7.93
N SER A 224 2.82 9.68 6.90
CA SER A 224 2.26 8.76 5.91
C SER A 224 3.30 7.99 5.10
N ALA A 225 4.52 8.52 4.90
CA ALA A 225 5.60 7.78 4.27
C ALA A 225 6.09 6.64 5.18
N ASP A 226 6.25 6.88 6.47
CA ASP A 226 6.65 5.84 7.44
C ASP A 226 5.60 4.73 7.55
N LEU A 227 4.31 5.10 7.56
CA LEU A 227 3.21 4.14 7.58
C LEU A 227 3.18 3.31 6.28
N ILE A 228 3.29 3.95 5.12
CA ILE A 228 3.34 3.27 3.82
C ILE A 228 4.55 2.34 3.72
N ALA A 229 5.71 2.79 4.18
CA ALA A 229 6.92 2.00 4.27
C ALA A 229 6.69 0.72 5.08
N PHE A 230 6.07 0.86 6.25
CA PHE A 230 5.76 -0.27 7.11
C PHE A 230 4.76 -1.24 6.47
N LEU A 231 3.70 -0.75 5.84
CA LEU A 231 2.73 -1.60 5.13
C LEU A 231 3.37 -2.37 3.96
N LEU A 232 4.26 -1.72 3.20
CA LEU A 232 5.01 -2.35 2.12
C LEU A 232 5.99 -3.39 2.66
N GLU A 233 6.63 -3.13 3.79
CA GLU A 233 7.51 -4.07 4.46
C GLU A 233 6.77 -5.34 4.91
N LEU A 234 5.55 -5.19 5.46
CA LEU A 234 4.69 -6.32 5.82
C LEU A 234 4.34 -7.18 4.60
N SER A 235 4.27 -6.61 3.40
CA SER A 235 3.96 -7.37 2.17
C SER A 235 5.04 -8.38 1.76
N PHE A 236 6.25 -8.28 2.34
CA PHE A 236 7.32 -9.25 2.14
C PHE A 236 7.35 -10.36 3.19
N HIS A 237 6.54 -10.26 4.24
CA HIS A 237 6.43 -11.31 5.24
C HIS A 237 5.65 -12.49 4.66
N VAL A 238 6.13 -13.70 4.94
CA VAL A 238 5.50 -14.95 4.53
C VAL A 238 4.38 -15.32 5.51
N ALA A 239 3.19 -15.59 4.99
CA ALA A 239 2.05 -16.07 5.78
C ALA A 239 2.35 -17.45 6.38
N GLY A 240 1.94 -17.66 7.64
CA GLY A 240 2.22 -18.89 8.39
C GLY A 240 3.49 -18.85 9.25
N GLU A 241 4.38 -17.88 9.00
CA GLU A 241 5.57 -17.65 9.83
C GLU A 241 5.28 -16.65 10.95
N ALA A 242 6.00 -16.76 12.07
CA ALA A 242 5.89 -15.79 13.17
C ALA A 242 7.08 -14.85 13.19
N TYR A 243 6.81 -13.58 13.49
CA TYR A 243 7.80 -12.50 13.47
C TYR A 243 7.84 -11.78 14.81
N ASN A 244 9.04 -11.38 15.23
CA ASN A 244 9.25 -10.73 16.51
C ASN A 244 8.82 -9.25 16.46
N THR A 245 8.00 -8.81 17.43
CA THR A 245 7.49 -7.43 17.53
C THR A 245 8.34 -6.51 18.42
N ASN A 246 9.40 -7.00 19.04
CA ASN A 246 10.21 -6.27 20.03
C ASN A 246 10.96 -5.08 19.44
N THR A 247 11.30 -5.13 18.16
CA THR A 247 12.00 -4.05 17.44
C THR A 247 11.05 -3.01 16.86
N LEU A 248 9.72 -3.19 17.02
CA LEU A 248 8.73 -2.24 16.54
C LEU A 248 8.61 -1.06 17.48
N THR A 249 8.49 0.12 16.89
CA THR A 249 8.15 1.35 17.60
C THR A 249 6.72 1.27 18.14
N ASP A 250 6.37 2.11 19.12
CA ASP A 250 5.02 2.13 19.68
C ASP A 250 3.96 2.44 18.62
N VAL A 251 4.30 3.30 17.66
CA VAL A 251 3.44 3.61 16.50
C VAL A 251 3.22 2.35 15.64
N GLN A 252 4.28 1.63 15.29
CA GLN A 252 4.18 0.38 14.50
C GLN A 252 3.38 -0.71 15.23
N ARG A 253 3.52 -0.83 16.56
CA ARG A 253 2.72 -1.77 17.35
C ARG A 253 1.25 -1.41 17.36
N ASN A 254 0.92 -0.12 17.44
CA ASN A 254 -0.46 0.34 17.35
C ASN A 254 -1.05 0.06 15.96
N ILE A 255 -0.27 0.30 14.89
CA ILE A 255 -0.65 -0.06 13.52
C ILE A 255 -0.89 -1.57 13.40
N LEU A 256 -0.03 -2.43 13.94
CA LEU A 256 -0.25 -3.88 13.90
C LEU A 256 -1.54 -4.31 14.60
N ARG A 257 -1.88 -3.67 15.72
CA ARG A 257 -3.17 -3.89 16.39
C ARG A 257 -4.32 -3.44 15.49
N ASP A 258 -4.18 -2.33 14.77
CA ASP A 258 -5.21 -1.81 13.85
C ASP A 258 -5.43 -2.80 12.70
N LEU A 259 -4.34 -3.33 12.15
CA LEU A 259 -4.38 -4.34 11.09
C LEU A 259 -4.91 -5.68 11.60
N SER A 260 -4.68 -6.05 12.87
CA SER A 260 -5.27 -7.26 13.44
C SER A 260 -6.77 -7.17 13.64
N ASP A 261 -7.27 -5.99 14.01
CA ASP A 261 -8.72 -5.74 14.12
C ASP A 261 -9.42 -5.86 12.75
N LEU A 262 -8.68 -5.68 11.65
CA LEU A 262 -9.14 -5.89 10.27
C LEU A 262 -8.92 -7.31 9.74
N GLY A 263 -8.29 -8.20 10.52
CA GLY A 263 -7.95 -9.56 10.08
C GLY A 263 -6.74 -9.66 9.15
N LEU A 264 -5.96 -8.58 8.97
CA LEU A 264 -4.80 -8.55 8.07
C LEU A 264 -3.53 -9.12 8.70
N VAL A 265 -3.46 -9.11 10.03
CA VAL A 265 -2.35 -9.68 10.81
C VAL A 265 -2.92 -10.42 12.00
N LYS A 266 -2.42 -11.62 12.29
CA LYS A 266 -2.78 -12.35 13.51
C LYS A 266 -1.72 -12.11 14.58
N LEU A 267 -2.11 -11.50 15.70
CA LEU A 267 -1.23 -11.36 16.87
C LEU A 267 -1.31 -12.65 17.71
N GLN A 268 -0.17 -13.33 17.86
CA GLN A 268 -0.06 -14.48 18.73
C GLN A 268 0.22 -13.99 20.16
N GLN A 269 -0.66 -14.36 21.10
CA GLN A 269 -0.53 -14.09 22.54
C GLN A 269 0.30 -15.18 23.23
#